data_AF-A0A3D3JTR1-F1
#
_entry.id   AF-A0A3D3JTR1-F1
#
_cell.length_a   1.000
_cell.length_b   1.000
_cell.length_c   1.000
_cell.angle_alpha   90.00
_cell.angle_beta   90.00
_cell.angle_gamma   90.00
#
_symmetry.space_group_name_H-M   'P 1'
#
loop_
_entity.id
_entity.type
_entity.pdbx_description
1 polymer ?
#
loop_
_entity_poly.entity_id
_entity_poly.type
_entity_poly.pdbx_seq_one_letter_code
_entity_poly.pdbx_strand_id
1 'polypeptide(L)'
;MTRPRRFVPTLCAFLLILTSCRTIPVEVTMVPGVKGGYAWGKAYHIPPETTTDESGYFGLCEGKNGRIYVGTAAYGRNAYLVEFDPDTEKMRIVIDAHEVVGLPLTPTGYAAQSKIHTRNFVGPSGTIYVGTKQGYATAAEKESGNIPTYRGGYVLTYDPKTETARNLGMPMPWGDPRLPDGSTEGEGVIDVVADEARGLIYVITCEHEYWMVYDMKQPEQGYRVLGPILRDQPNTLIDKRGR
;
A
#
# COMPACT_ATOMS: atom_id res chain seq x y z
N MET A 1 -52.79 -52.43 32.08
CA MET A 1 -53.76 -51.34 31.86
C MET A 1 -53.00 -50.03 31.77
N THR A 2 -52.67 -49.61 30.55
CA THR A 2 -51.84 -48.41 30.27
C THR A 2 -52.44 -47.74 29.04
N ARG A 3 -52.79 -46.45 29.19
CA ARG A 3 -53.50 -45.61 28.21
C ARG A 3 -52.68 -45.42 26.92
N PRO A 4 -53.33 -45.23 25.75
CA PRO A 4 -52.62 -44.83 24.53
C PRO A 4 -52.24 -43.35 24.62
N ARG A 5 -50.97 -43.04 24.34
CA ARG A 5 -50.50 -41.65 24.14
C ARG A 5 -50.86 -41.21 22.72
N ARG A 6 -51.63 -40.11 22.63
CA ARG A 6 -51.93 -39.42 21.37
C ARG A 6 -50.67 -38.72 20.87
N PHE A 7 -50.27 -39.02 19.64
CA PHE A 7 -49.30 -38.23 18.88
C PHE A 7 -49.98 -36.94 18.39
N VAL A 8 -49.42 -35.79 18.73
CA VAL A 8 -49.77 -34.49 18.14
C VAL A 8 -48.61 -34.11 17.23
N PRO A 9 -48.80 -33.89 15.93
CA PRO A 9 -47.73 -33.40 15.08
C PRO A 9 -47.56 -31.89 15.31
N THR A 10 -46.42 -31.49 15.85
CA THR A 10 -46.03 -30.07 15.91
C THR A 10 -45.62 -29.64 14.51
N LEU A 11 -46.47 -28.84 13.87
CA LEU A 11 -46.17 -28.19 12.60
C LEU A 11 -45.13 -27.08 12.85
N CYS A 12 -43.85 -27.36 12.58
CA CYS A 12 -42.82 -26.31 12.55
C CYS A 12 -43.05 -25.42 11.32
N ALA A 13 -43.66 -24.26 11.54
CA ALA A 13 -43.71 -23.20 10.55
C ALA A 13 -42.30 -22.63 10.34
N PHE A 14 -41.71 -22.88 9.17
CA PHE A 14 -40.55 -22.16 8.70
C PHE A 14 -40.97 -20.72 8.38
N LEU A 15 -40.65 -19.78 9.27
CA LEU A 15 -40.75 -18.36 8.98
C LEU A 15 -39.55 -17.97 8.10
N LEU A 16 -39.77 -17.91 6.79
CA LEU A 16 -38.85 -17.27 5.85
C LEU A 16 -38.89 -15.76 6.12
N ILE A 17 -37.94 -15.26 6.90
CA ILE A 17 -37.70 -13.81 7.03
C ILE A 17 -37.01 -13.36 5.74
N LEU A 18 -37.82 -13.02 4.74
CA LEU A 18 -37.38 -12.20 3.61
C LEU A 18 -37.08 -10.80 4.18
N THR A 19 -35.84 -10.58 4.61
CA THR A 19 -35.32 -9.23 4.83
C THR A 19 -35.31 -8.52 3.49
N SER A 20 -36.39 -7.79 3.20
CA SER A 20 -36.41 -6.86 2.08
C SER A 20 -35.28 -5.85 2.29
N CYS A 21 -34.23 -5.93 1.47
CA CYS A 21 -33.31 -4.81 1.29
C CYS A 21 -34.13 -3.63 0.79
N ARG A 22 -34.64 -2.81 1.71
CA ARG A 22 -35.17 -1.50 1.38
C ARG A 22 -33.95 -0.66 1.07
N THR A 23 -33.76 -0.36 -0.22
CA THR A 23 -32.92 0.76 -0.63
C THR A 23 -33.54 2.00 -0.01
N ILE A 24 -33.01 2.46 1.12
CA ILE A 24 -33.33 3.77 1.64
C ILE A 24 -32.64 4.75 0.68
N PRO A 25 -33.39 5.54 -0.12
CA PRO A 25 -32.76 6.60 -0.87
C PRO A 25 -32.11 7.53 0.14
N VAL A 26 -30.78 7.64 0.08
CA VAL A 26 -30.06 8.66 0.83
C VAL A 26 -30.42 9.98 0.14
N GLU A 27 -31.33 10.74 0.76
CA GLU A 27 -31.52 12.14 0.37
C GLU A 27 -30.24 12.89 0.71
N VAL A 28 -29.46 13.21 -0.33
CA VAL A 28 -28.35 14.15 -0.23
C VAL A 28 -28.94 15.49 0.13
N THR A 29 -28.94 15.82 1.42
CA THR A 29 -29.40 17.12 1.88
C THR A 29 -28.33 18.13 1.51
N MET A 30 -28.57 18.87 0.42
CA MET A 30 -27.72 20.01 0.05
C MET A 30 -27.75 21.02 1.18
N VAL A 31 -26.60 21.31 1.79
CA VAL A 31 -26.48 22.32 2.85
C VAL A 31 -26.91 23.68 2.27
N PRO A 32 -28.04 24.26 2.71
CA PRO A 32 -28.54 25.51 2.14
C PRO A 32 -27.53 26.64 2.38
N GLY A 33 -27.11 27.33 1.32
CA GLY A 33 -26.17 28.46 1.38
C GLY A 33 -24.77 28.19 0.82
N VAL A 34 -24.42 26.93 0.51
CA VAL A 34 -23.19 26.63 -0.24
C VAL A 34 -23.46 26.87 -1.73
N LYS A 35 -23.12 28.07 -2.22
CA LYS A 35 -22.96 28.31 -3.67
C LYS A 35 -21.66 27.65 -4.14
N GLY A 36 -21.65 26.32 -4.21
CA GLY A 36 -20.52 25.58 -4.76
C GLY A 36 -20.44 25.83 -6.27
N GLY A 37 -19.41 26.56 -6.72
CA GLY A 37 -19.06 26.61 -8.14
C GLY A 37 -18.36 25.33 -8.57
N TYR A 38 -18.42 24.99 -9.86
CA TYR A 38 -17.56 23.95 -10.41
C TYR A 38 -16.10 24.38 -10.29
N ALA A 39 -15.26 23.53 -9.72
CA ALA A 39 -13.82 23.65 -9.86
C ALA A 39 -13.42 23.02 -11.20
N TRP A 40 -12.91 23.83 -12.12
CA TRP A 40 -12.31 23.34 -13.35
C TRP A 40 -10.94 22.76 -13.03
N GLY A 41 -10.68 21.54 -13.51
CA GLY A 41 -9.40 20.86 -13.35
C GLY A 41 -8.82 20.45 -14.69
N LYS A 42 -7.49 20.38 -14.76
CA LYS A 42 -6.76 19.80 -15.88
C LYS A 42 -6.20 18.45 -15.44
N ALA A 43 -6.47 17.41 -16.21
CA ALA A 43 -5.90 16.08 -15.99
C ALA A 43 -4.59 15.95 -16.77
N TYR A 44 -3.60 15.33 -16.14
CA TYR A 44 -2.33 14.99 -16.77
C TYR A 44 -2.17 13.48 -16.73
N HIS A 45 -1.79 12.90 -17.87
CA HIS A 45 -1.56 11.48 -17.98
C HIS A 45 -0.16 11.14 -17.46
N ILE A 46 -0.09 10.19 -16.53
CA ILE A 46 1.19 9.66 -16.04
C ILE A 46 1.95 8.99 -17.20
N PRO A 47 3.30 9.07 -17.24
CA PRO A 47 4.06 8.52 -18.36
C PRO A 47 3.74 7.01 -18.53
N PRO A 48 3.25 6.57 -19.70
CA PRO A 48 2.75 5.20 -19.91
C PRO A 48 3.80 4.12 -19.57
N GLU A 49 5.08 4.43 -19.75
CA GLU A 49 6.18 3.53 -19.45
C GLU A 49 6.26 3.16 -17.96
N THR A 50 5.75 4.03 -17.07
CA THR A 50 5.79 3.86 -15.62
C THR A 50 4.62 3.07 -15.04
N THR A 51 3.66 2.66 -15.86
CA THR A 51 2.46 1.94 -15.41
C THR A 51 2.09 0.79 -16.34
N THR A 52 1.44 -0.24 -15.79
CA THR A 52 0.69 -1.24 -16.56
C THR A 52 -0.76 -1.18 -16.13
N ASP A 53 -1.68 -1.34 -17.08
CA ASP A 53 -3.12 -1.35 -16.80
C ASP A 53 -3.65 -0.08 -16.11
N GLU A 54 -2.92 1.04 -16.28
CA GLU A 54 -3.22 2.34 -15.66
C GLU A 54 -3.45 2.25 -14.13
N SER A 55 -2.77 1.30 -13.48
CA SER A 55 -2.97 0.99 -12.07
C SER A 55 -2.16 1.91 -11.14
N GLY A 56 -2.76 2.27 -10.01
CA GLY A 56 -2.12 3.00 -8.92
C GLY A 56 -2.80 2.68 -7.58
N TYR A 57 -2.09 2.84 -6.46
CA TYR A 57 -2.62 2.51 -5.13
C TYR A 57 -2.09 3.47 -4.07
N PHE A 58 -2.93 4.42 -3.63
CA PHE A 58 -2.66 5.43 -2.59
C PHE A 58 -1.33 6.23 -2.69
N GLY A 59 -0.51 5.99 -3.70
CA GLY A 59 0.79 6.59 -3.90
C GLY A 59 0.70 7.98 -4.51
N LEU A 60 0.06 8.94 -3.85
CA LEU A 60 0.09 10.33 -4.26
C LEU A 60 0.33 11.22 -3.04
N CYS A 61 1.27 12.15 -3.16
CA CYS A 61 1.50 13.18 -2.14
C CYS A 61 1.97 14.50 -2.75
N GLU A 62 1.72 15.60 -2.03
CA GLU A 62 2.29 16.91 -2.33
C GLU A 62 3.61 17.06 -1.56
N GLY A 63 4.70 17.27 -2.28
CA GLY A 63 5.99 17.59 -1.68
C GLY A 63 6.05 19.04 -1.21
N LYS A 64 6.92 19.32 -0.24
CA LYS A 64 7.09 20.67 0.32
C LYS A 64 7.71 21.69 -0.65
N ASN A 65 8.13 21.24 -1.83
CA ASN A 65 8.60 22.07 -2.94
C ASN A 65 7.48 22.45 -3.93
N GLY A 66 6.21 22.15 -3.61
CA GLY A 66 5.06 22.44 -4.48
C GLY A 66 4.93 21.49 -5.67
N ARG A 67 5.71 20.40 -5.71
CA ARG A 67 5.62 19.33 -6.71
C ARG A 67 4.70 18.21 -6.22
N ILE A 68 4.09 17.49 -7.14
CA ILE A 68 3.26 16.32 -6.83
C ILE A 68 4.07 15.06 -7.12
N TYR A 69 3.98 14.07 -6.26
CA TYR A 69 4.73 12.81 -6.39
C TYR A 69 3.76 11.64 -6.46
N VAL A 70 3.86 10.87 -7.53
CA VAL A 70 2.95 9.77 -7.86
C VAL A 70 3.73 8.46 -7.90
N GLY A 71 3.45 7.58 -6.95
CA GLY A 71 3.90 6.19 -6.96
C GLY A 71 3.06 5.37 -7.92
N THR A 72 3.71 4.70 -8.86
CA THR A 72 3.05 3.98 -9.96
C THR A 72 3.12 2.47 -9.77
N ALA A 73 2.33 1.73 -10.56
CA ALA A 73 2.35 0.27 -10.63
C ALA A 73 2.65 -0.20 -12.06
N ALA A 74 3.82 -0.80 -12.28
CA ALA A 74 4.16 -1.50 -13.52
C ALA A 74 4.36 -3.00 -13.23
N TYR A 75 3.25 -3.74 -13.24
CA TYR A 75 3.18 -5.17 -12.95
C TYR A 75 4.15 -6.00 -13.80
N GLY A 76 4.89 -6.86 -13.10
CA GLY A 76 5.91 -7.70 -13.72
C GLY A 76 7.23 -6.98 -14.02
N ARG A 77 7.26 -5.64 -13.93
CA ARG A 77 8.35 -4.80 -14.42
C ARG A 77 9.09 -4.09 -13.30
N ASN A 78 8.47 -3.06 -12.70
CA ASN A 78 9.13 -2.13 -11.77
C ASN A 78 8.09 -1.24 -11.05
N ALA A 79 8.57 -0.35 -10.19
CA ALA A 79 7.82 0.64 -9.47
C ALA A 79 8.55 1.98 -9.59
N TYR A 80 7.80 3.04 -9.86
CA TYR A 80 8.38 4.37 -10.06
C TYR A 80 7.74 5.38 -9.13
N LEU A 81 8.55 6.34 -8.67
CA LEU A 81 8.03 7.60 -8.14
C LEU A 81 8.19 8.65 -9.24
N VAL A 82 7.08 9.18 -9.73
CA VAL A 82 7.01 10.21 -10.75
C VAL A 82 6.79 11.55 -10.07
N GLU A 83 7.69 12.49 -10.28
CA GLU A 83 7.49 13.89 -9.92
C GLU A 83 6.71 14.59 -11.05
N PHE A 84 5.70 15.37 -10.67
CA PHE A 84 4.97 16.28 -11.54
C PHE A 84 5.13 17.72 -11.04
N ASP A 85 5.53 18.58 -11.97
CA ASP A 85 5.64 20.01 -11.79
C ASP A 85 4.38 20.70 -12.30
N PRO A 86 3.50 21.23 -11.42
CA PRO A 86 2.27 21.89 -11.85
C PRO A 86 2.52 23.25 -12.54
N ASP A 87 3.68 23.89 -12.33
CA ASP A 87 4.00 25.17 -12.95
C ASP A 87 4.44 25.00 -14.41
N THR A 88 5.23 23.95 -14.66
CA THR A 88 5.77 23.66 -16.00
C THR A 88 5.04 22.55 -16.73
N GLU A 89 4.13 21.85 -16.05
CA GLU A 89 3.36 20.71 -16.54
C GLU A 89 4.23 19.51 -16.96
N LYS A 90 5.45 19.43 -16.44
CA LYS A 90 6.41 18.38 -16.79
C LYS A 90 6.42 17.27 -15.75
N MET A 91 6.71 16.07 -16.22
CA MET A 91 6.89 14.89 -15.38
C MET A 91 8.30 14.33 -15.54
N ARG A 92 8.85 13.77 -14.47
CA ARG A 92 10.09 12.98 -14.51
C ARG A 92 10.05 11.85 -13.46
N ILE A 93 10.76 10.77 -13.76
CA ILE A 93 10.98 9.69 -12.79
C ILE A 93 12.05 10.17 -11.79
N VAL A 94 11.75 10.08 -10.50
CA VAL A 94 12.67 10.44 -9.40
C VAL A 94 13.06 9.24 -8.53
N ILE A 95 12.33 8.13 -8.63
CA ILE A 95 12.74 6.81 -8.15
C ILE A 95 12.45 5.80 -9.26
N ASP A 96 13.48 5.05 -9.65
CA ASP A 96 13.35 3.71 -10.24
C ASP A 96 13.67 2.71 -9.12
N ALA A 97 12.69 1.91 -8.70
CA ALA A 97 12.86 1.06 -7.53
C ALA A 97 13.96 0.01 -7.73
N HIS A 98 13.98 -0.66 -8.88
CA HIS A 98 15.00 -1.67 -9.18
C HIS A 98 16.41 -1.09 -9.21
N GLU A 99 16.59 0.10 -9.80
CA GLU A 99 17.87 0.81 -9.78
C GLU A 99 18.32 1.12 -8.34
N VAL A 100 17.44 1.72 -7.53
CA VAL A 100 17.75 2.11 -6.15
C VAL A 100 18.09 0.92 -5.27
N VAL A 101 17.46 -0.24 -5.49
CA VAL A 101 17.70 -1.44 -4.66
C VAL A 101 18.73 -2.42 -5.26
N GLY A 102 19.29 -2.12 -6.43
CA GLY A 102 20.29 -2.95 -7.10
C GLY A 102 19.73 -4.26 -7.67
N LEU A 103 18.45 -4.28 -8.06
CA LEU A 103 17.83 -5.41 -8.75
C LEU A 103 18.00 -5.30 -10.26
N PRO A 104 17.87 -6.41 -11.02
CA PRO A 104 17.90 -6.36 -12.48
C PRO A 104 16.88 -5.35 -13.03
N LEU A 105 17.32 -4.50 -13.96
CA LEU A 105 16.43 -3.53 -14.63
C LEU A 105 15.48 -4.20 -15.63
N THR A 106 15.66 -5.49 -15.89
CA THR A 106 14.75 -6.30 -16.68
C THR A 106 13.60 -6.81 -15.82
N PRO A 107 12.37 -6.87 -16.35
CA PRO A 107 11.21 -7.45 -15.69
C PRO A 107 11.51 -8.84 -15.07
N THR A 108 11.16 -9.02 -13.79
CA THR A 108 11.31 -10.30 -13.07
C THR A 108 9.96 -10.97 -12.76
N GLY A 109 8.91 -10.55 -13.47
CA GLY A 109 7.57 -11.12 -13.33
C GLY A 109 7.00 -10.86 -11.95
N TYR A 110 6.36 -11.86 -11.34
CA TYR A 110 5.73 -11.73 -10.02
C TYR A 110 6.67 -11.08 -8.99
N ALA A 111 7.93 -11.50 -8.93
CA ALA A 111 8.90 -11.03 -7.93
C ALA A 111 9.46 -9.62 -8.16
N ALA A 112 9.07 -8.92 -9.24
CA ALA A 112 9.47 -7.53 -9.46
C ALA A 112 8.88 -6.63 -8.36
N GLN A 113 9.63 -5.59 -7.97
CA GLN A 113 9.07 -4.48 -7.19
C GLN A 113 8.13 -3.71 -8.11
N SER A 114 6.90 -4.19 -8.25
CA SER A 114 6.00 -3.84 -9.34
C SER A 114 5.10 -2.64 -9.06
N LYS A 115 5.11 -2.12 -7.83
CA LYS A 115 4.34 -0.95 -7.45
C LYS A 115 4.89 -0.26 -6.23
N ILE A 116 4.72 1.05 -6.17
CA ILE A 116 4.72 1.78 -4.90
C ILE A 116 3.33 1.60 -4.29
N HIS A 117 3.25 0.91 -3.16
CA HIS A 117 2.00 0.45 -2.55
C HIS A 117 1.72 1.10 -1.20
N THR A 118 2.25 2.29 -0.98
CA THR A 118 2.05 3.06 0.24
C THR A 118 1.19 4.28 -0.01
N ARG A 119 0.55 4.79 1.06
CA ARG A 119 0.31 6.24 1.09
C ARG A 119 1.66 6.93 1.22
N ASN A 120 2.11 7.59 0.16
CA ASN A 120 3.41 8.27 0.17
C ASN A 120 3.43 9.30 1.30
N PHE A 121 4.43 9.23 2.17
CA PHE A 121 4.53 10.10 3.34
C PHE A 121 5.59 11.17 3.13
N VAL A 122 5.25 12.43 3.43
CA VAL A 122 6.17 13.56 3.36
C VAL A 122 6.56 13.99 4.76
N GLY A 123 7.82 13.76 5.13
CA GLY A 123 8.35 14.10 6.43
C GLY A 123 8.48 15.60 6.67
N PRO A 124 8.64 16.04 7.93
CA PRO A 124 8.92 17.44 8.27
C PRO A 124 10.08 18.08 7.49
N SER A 125 11.12 17.31 7.15
CA SER A 125 12.27 17.73 6.36
C SER A 125 11.94 18.05 4.89
N GLY A 126 10.85 17.47 4.36
CA GLY A 126 10.52 17.41 2.94
C GLY A 126 10.90 16.09 2.26
N THR A 127 11.59 15.18 2.94
CA THR A 127 11.86 13.82 2.45
C THR A 127 10.56 13.04 2.25
N ILE A 128 10.47 12.34 1.13
CA ILE A 128 9.34 11.51 0.75
C ILE A 128 9.69 10.06 1.02
N TYR A 129 8.80 9.36 1.72
CA TYR A 129 8.93 7.95 2.09
C TYR A 129 7.89 7.15 1.32
N VAL A 130 8.35 6.04 0.72
CA VAL A 130 7.51 5.15 -0.09
C VAL A 130 7.87 3.70 0.19
N GLY A 131 6.95 2.78 -0.09
CA GLY A 131 7.15 1.35 0.08
C GLY A 131 6.79 0.58 -1.19
N THR A 132 7.59 -0.43 -1.52
CA THR A 132 7.36 -1.25 -2.72
C THR A 132 6.64 -2.55 -2.41
N LYS A 133 5.94 -3.08 -3.43
CA LYS A 133 5.26 -4.37 -3.36
C LYS A 133 5.37 -5.14 -4.68
N GLN A 134 5.25 -6.46 -4.63
CA GLN A 134 5.16 -7.36 -5.78
C GLN A 134 3.91 -7.14 -6.64
N GLY A 135 3.96 -7.65 -7.85
CA GLY A 135 2.85 -7.59 -8.80
C GLY A 135 1.87 -8.75 -8.63
N TYR A 136 1.29 -9.16 -9.75
CA TYR A 136 0.52 -10.40 -9.85
C TYR A 136 1.27 -11.36 -10.76
N ALA A 137 1.15 -12.65 -10.49
CA ALA A 137 1.68 -13.66 -11.40
C ALA A 137 0.97 -13.54 -12.76
N THR A 138 1.77 -13.43 -13.82
CA THR A 138 1.34 -13.41 -15.22
C THR A 138 0.68 -14.72 -15.61
N ALA A 139 -0.05 -14.72 -16.74
CA ALA A 139 -0.64 -15.95 -17.28
C ALA A 139 0.43 -17.02 -17.55
N ALA A 140 1.57 -16.63 -18.12
CA ALA A 140 2.68 -17.54 -18.41
C ALA A 140 3.32 -18.14 -17.15
N GLU A 141 3.47 -17.36 -16.08
CA GLU A 141 3.97 -17.87 -14.79
C GLU A 141 2.98 -18.86 -14.16
N LYS A 142 1.68 -18.57 -14.24
CA LYS A 142 0.63 -19.48 -13.76
C LYS A 142 0.58 -20.79 -14.56
N GLU A 143 0.70 -20.71 -15.88
CA GLU A 143 0.67 -21.87 -16.77
C GLU A 143 1.90 -22.76 -16.59
N SER A 144 3.09 -22.17 -16.44
CA SER A 144 4.32 -22.92 -16.21
C SER A 144 4.45 -23.50 -14.80
N GLY A 145 3.69 -22.97 -13.83
CA GLY A 145 3.81 -23.29 -12.41
C GLY A 145 5.07 -22.73 -11.75
N ASN A 146 5.94 -22.05 -12.50
CA ASN A 146 7.20 -21.49 -12.03
C ASN A 146 7.01 -20.01 -11.69
N ILE A 147 6.40 -19.73 -10.55
CA ILE A 147 6.25 -18.37 -10.04
C ILE A 147 7.53 -17.99 -9.29
N PRO A 148 8.26 -16.92 -9.71
CA PRO A 148 9.44 -16.45 -9.00
C PRO A 148 9.13 -16.12 -7.53
N THR A 149 10.04 -16.43 -6.61
CA THR A 149 9.86 -16.06 -5.20
C THR A 149 10.01 -14.56 -4.99
N TYR A 150 8.99 -13.90 -4.43
CA TYR A 150 9.12 -12.52 -4.01
C TYR A 150 9.94 -12.43 -2.70
N ARG A 151 11.02 -11.64 -2.74
CA ARG A 151 11.95 -11.53 -1.61
C ARG A 151 11.47 -10.58 -0.51
N GLY A 152 10.45 -9.76 -0.77
CA GLY A 152 9.97 -8.70 0.12
C GLY A 152 10.05 -7.31 -0.50
N GLY A 153 9.29 -6.38 0.08
CA GLY A 153 9.20 -4.98 -0.30
C GLY A 153 10.24 -4.14 0.43
N TYR A 154 10.64 -3.05 -0.22
CA TYR A 154 11.63 -2.11 0.30
C TYR A 154 10.95 -0.84 0.76
N VAL A 155 11.50 -0.24 1.82
CA VAL A 155 11.24 1.16 2.14
C VAL A 155 12.27 2.01 1.43
N LEU A 156 11.81 2.97 0.63
CA LEU A 156 12.65 3.90 -0.10
C LEU A 156 12.36 5.33 0.34
N THR A 157 13.36 6.19 0.22
CA THR A 157 13.19 7.64 0.44
C THR A 157 13.65 8.43 -0.76
N TYR A 158 13.05 9.59 -1.01
CA TYR A 158 13.55 10.59 -1.95
C TYR A 158 13.60 11.96 -1.27
N ASP A 159 14.75 12.63 -1.34
CA ASP A 159 14.90 14.03 -0.91
C ASP A 159 14.87 14.95 -2.15
N PRO A 160 13.80 15.74 -2.36
CA PRO A 160 13.72 16.68 -3.48
C PRO A 160 14.76 17.81 -3.45
N LYS A 161 15.34 18.11 -2.28
CA LYS A 161 16.37 19.17 -2.17
C LYS A 161 17.72 18.71 -2.69
N THR A 162 18.05 17.44 -2.46
CA THR A 162 19.33 16.85 -2.90
C THR A 162 19.18 15.93 -4.11
N GLU A 163 17.95 15.77 -4.61
CA GLU A 163 17.56 14.87 -5.70
C GLU A 163 18.09 13.44 -5.49
N THR A 164 18.04 12.96 -4.24
CA THR A 164 18.65 11.68 -3.87
C THR A 164 17.61 10.68 -3.41
N ALA A 165 17.60 9.50 -4.05
CA ALA A 165 16.87 8.33 -3.58
C ALA A 165 17.75 7.45 -2.68
N ARG A 166 17.16 6.82 -1.66
CA ARG A 166 17.87 5.88 -0.77
C ARG A 166 17.05 4.64 -0.50
N ASN A 167 17.74 3.50 -0.37
CA ASN A 167 17.20 2.23 0.06
C ASN A 167 17.35 2.08 1.58
N LEU A 168 16.24 1.90 2.31
CA LEU A 168 16.23 1.64 3.76
C LEU A 168 16.04 0.16 4.10
N GLY A 169 16.09 -0.72 3.11
CA GLY A 169 16.00 -2.18 3.26
C GLY A 169 14.57 -2.72 3.27
N MET A 170 14.49 -4.05 3.41
CA MET A 170 13.23 -4.79 3.50
C MET A 170 12.84 -4.97 4.98
N PRO A 171 11.62 -4.60 5.40
CA PRO A 171 11.18 -4.80 6.78
C PRO A 171 11.08 -6.27 7.20
N MET A 172 10.60 -7.11 6.29
CA MET A 172 10.36 -8.54 6.53
C MET A 172 10.65 -9.35 5.26
N PRO A 173 11.93 -9.58 4.93
CA PRO A 173 12.32 -10.32 3.73
C PRO A 173 11.94 -11.81 3.81
N TRP A 174 11.89 -12.48 2.67
CA TRP A 174 11.69 -13.93 2.64
C TRP A 174 12.82 -14.65 3.40
N GLY A 175 12.44 -15.61 4.25
CA GLY A 175 13.35 -16.33 5.15
C GLY A 175 13.61 -15.62 6.48
N ASP A 176 12.95 -14.48 6.73
CA ASP A 176 12.98 -13.85 8.04
C ASP A 176 12.35 -14.77 9.11
N PRO A 177 13.01 -15.03 10.26
CA PRO A 177 12.52 -15.95 11.28
C PRO A 177 11.22 -15.51 11.96
N ARG A 178 10.75 -14.28 11.71
CA ARG A 178 9.49 -13.74 12.25
C ARG A 178 8.30 -14.04 11.35
N LEU A 179 8.53 -14.49 10.11
CA LEU A 179 7.48 -14.94 9.21
C LEU A 179 6.84 -16.23 9.73
N PRO A 180 5.57 -16.51 9.40
CA PRO A 180 4.93 -17.77 9.73
C PRO A 180 5.65 -18.97 9.10
N ASP A 181 5.56 -20.12 9.77
CA ASP A 181 6.04 -21.39 9.21
C ASP A 181 5.34 -21.68 7.87
N GLY A 182 6.14 -21.98 6.85
CA GLY A 182 5.64 -22.27 5.50
C GLY A 182 5.46 -21.05 4.60
N SER A 183 5.87 -19.84 5.04
CA SER A 183 5.91 -18.67 4.16
C SER A 183 6.75 -18.92 2.91
N THR A 184 6.14 -18.68 1.75
CA THR A 184 6.75 -18.87 0.43
C THR A 184 7.38 -17.60 -0.15
N GLU A 185 7.20 -16.47 0.54
CA GLU A 185 7.66 -15.15 0.14
C GLU A 185 7.91 -14.23 1.33
N GLY A 186 8.51 -13.07 1.07
CA GLY A 186 8.64 -11.98 2.04
C GLY A 186 7.49 -11.00 1.91
N GLU A 187 7.36 -10.10 2.87
CA GLU A 187 6.27 -9.13 2.88
C GLU A 187 6.59 -7.90 2.02
N GLY A 188 5.61 -7.44 1.25
CA GLY A 188 5.56 -6.08 0.71
C GLY A 188 5.33 -5.00 1.77
N VAL A 189 5.46 -3.73 1.36
CA VAL A 189 5.23 -2.56 2.23
C VAL A 189 3.97 -1.83 1.80
N ILE A 190 3.04 -1.61 2.75
CA ILE A 190 1.71 -1.03 2.46
C ILE A 190 1.45 0.32 3.11
N ASP A 191 2.22 0.66 4.13
CA ASP A 191 2.21 1.99 4.72
C ASP A 191 3.58 2.34 5.29
N VAL A 192 3.91 3.63 5.26
CA VAL A 192 5.15 4.15 5.82
C VAL A 192 4.91 5.54 6.37
N VAL A 193 5.37 5.79 7.60
CA VAL A 193 5.32 7.12 8.23
C VAL A 193 6.60 7.34 9.02
N ALA A 194 7.21 8.52 8.91
CA ALA A 194 8.42 8.87 9.64
C ALA A 194 8.16 9.92 10.73
N ASP A 195 8.65 9.65 11.93
CA ASP A 195 8.89 10.63 12.97
C ASP A 195 10.37 11.01 12.96
N GLU A 196 10.71 11.95 12.10
CA GLU A 196 12.09 12.41 11.93
C GLU A 196 12.67 13.07 13.18
N ALA A 197 11.83 13.69 14.03
CA ALA A 197 12.28 14.31 15.26
C ALA A 197 12.80 13.27 16.27
N ARG A 198 12.13 12.11 16.35
CA ARG A 198 12.61 10.98 17.16
C ARG A 198 13.60 10.10 16.42
N GLY A 199 13.67 10.19 15.09
CA GLY A 199 14.49 9.33 14.24
C GLY A 199 13.88 7.95 14.07
N LEU A 200 12.55 7.85 13.99
CA LEU A 200 11.82 6.60 13.87
C LEU A 200 11.03 6.55 12.57
N ILE A 201 10.99 5.39 11.93
CA ILE A 201 10.12 5.10 10.79
C ILE A 201 9.21 3.95 11.16
N TYR A 202 7.91 4.16 11.02
CA TYR A 202 6.88 3.15 11.20
C TYR A 202 6.47 2.62 9.85
N VAL A 203 6.34 1.30 9.77
CA VAL A 203 6.02 0.61 8.53
C VAL A 203 4.93 -0.39 8.82
N ILE A 204 3.98 -0.54 7.89
CA ILE A 204 3.09 -1.68 7.89
C ILE A 204 3.40 -2.52 6.66
N THR A 205 3.57 -3.81 6.88
CA THR A 205 3.83 -4.77 5.82
C THR A 205 2.52 -5.38 5.30
N CYS A 206 2.60 -6.17 4.24
CA CYS A 206 1.56 -7.08 3.78
C CYS A 206 2.33 -8.23 3.17
N GLU A 207 2.02 -9.49 3.40
CA GLU A 207 0.70 -10.11 3.41
C GLU A 207 0.06 -10.29 4.79
N HIS A 208 0.87 -10.32 5.85
CA HIS A 208 0.41 -10.60 7.22
C HIS A 208 0.30 -9.35 8.10
N GLU A 209 0.51 -8.15 7.55
CA GLU A 209 0.13 -6.88 8.20
C GLU A 209 0.88 -6.60 9.52
N TYR A 210 2.19 -6.86 9.54
CA TYR A 210 3.04 -6.53 10.68
C TYR A 210 3.24 -5.03 10.83
N TRP A 211 3.07 -4.53 12.06
CA TRP A 211 3.48 -3.17 12.41
C TRP A 211 4.93 -3.15 12.87
N MET A 212 5.76 -2.46 12.12
CA MET A 212 7.21 -2.47 12.25
C MET A 212 7.72 -1.06 12.60
N VAL A 213 8.85 -1.00 13.28
CA VAL A 213 9.60 0.23 13.55
C VAL A 213 11.05 0.06 13.14
N TYR A 214 11.61 1.11 12.54
CA TYR A 214 13.02 1.26 12.21
C TYR A 214 13.58 2.47 12.94
N ASP A 215 14.67 2.27 13.68
CA ASP A 215 15.37 3.35 14.37
C ASP A 215 16.51 3.86 13.48
N MET A 216 16.35 5.07 12.94
CA MET A 216 17.34 5.70 12.07
C MET A 216 18.66 6.00 12.80
N LYS A 217 18.66 6.03 14.13
CA LYS A 217 19.86 6.24 14.96
C LYS A 217 20.61 4.94 15.23
N GLN A 218 19.94 3.80 15.06
CA GLN A 218 20.48 2.45 15.28
C GLN A 218 20.11 1.55 14.09
N PRO A 219 20.50 1.92 12.86
CA PRO A 219 20.10 1.23 11.64
C PRO A 219 20.55 -0.23 11.61
N GLU A 220 21.61 -0.58 12.33
CA GLU A 220 22.13 -1.95 12.48
C GLU A 220 21.16 -2.90 13.20
N GLN A 221 20.19 -2.38 13.94
CA GLN A 221 19.15 -3.21 14.58
C GLN A 221 18.07 -3.65 13.59
N GLY A 222 18.04 -3.05 12.39
CA GLY A 222 17.03 -3.32 11.39
C GLY A 222 15.61 -2.97 11.85
N TYR A 223 14.63 -3.52 11.14
CA TYR A 223 13.23 -3.34 11.49
C TYR A 223 12.85 -4.27 12.64
N ARG A 224 12.04 -3.78 13.58
CA ARG A 224 11.52 -4.54 14.73
C ARG A 224 10.00 -4.52 14.73
N VAL A 225 9.38 -5.63 15.08
CA VAL A 225 7.92 -5.68 15.28
C VAL A 225 7.57 -4.80 16.48
N LEU A 226 6.67 -3.84 16.28
CA LEU A 226 6.26 -2.87 17.29
C LEU A 226 5.01 -3.30 18.06
N GLY A 227 4.12 -4.05 17.42
CA GLY A 227 2.82 -4.37 17.98
C GLY A 227 2.20 -5.63 17.40
N PRO A 228 0.90 -5.86 17.64
CA PRO A 228 0.20 -7.01 17.08
C PRO A 228 0.18 -6.94 15.56
N ILE A 229 -0.12 -8.07 14.93
CA ILE A 229 -0.59 -8.11 13.55
C ILE A 229 -1.84 -7.23 13.47
N LEU A 230 -1.77 -6.23 12.62
CA LEU A 230 -2.88 -5.36 12.30
C LEU A 230 -3.77 -6.10 11.28
N ARG A 231 -5.06 -5.79 11.22
CA ARG A 231 -5.97 -6.40 10.23
C ARG A 231 -6.64 -5.32 9.38
N ASP A 232 -6.98 -5.67 8.14
CA ASP A 232 -7.84 -4.91 7.23
C ASP A 232 -7.18 -3.63 6.64
N GLN A 233 -6.05 -3.78 5.94
CA GLN A 233 -5.33 -2.66 5.29
C GLN A 233 -5.07 -1.47 6.23
N PRO A 234 -4.43 -1.74 7.37
CA PRO A 234 -4.19 -0.75 8.40
C PRO A 234 -3.30 0.39 7.92
N ASN A 235 -3.41 1.52 8.61
CA ASN A 235 -2.59 2.70 8.34
C ASN A 235 -2.11 3.29 9.67
N THR A 236 -0.87 3.75 9.68
CA THR A 236 -0.28 4.49 10.78
C THR A 236 -0.70 5.96 10.65
N LEU A 237 -1.30 6.50 11.70
CA LEU A 237 -1.53 7.92 11.86
C LEU A 237 -0.65 8.39 13.00
N ILE A 238 0.15 9.44 12.76
CA ILE A 238 0.98 10.05 13.79
C ILE A 238 0.45 11.45 14.05
N ASP A 239 0.12 11.73 15.31
CA ASP A 239 -0.28 13.07 15.72
C ASP A 239 0.91 14.06 15.71
N LYS A 240 0.64 15.36 15.89
CA LYS A 240 1.68 16.40 15.93
C LYS A 240 2.74 16.22 17.04
N ARG A 241 2.55 15.27 17.96
CA ARG A 241 3.47 14.93 19.06
C ARG A 241 4.21 13.61 18.80
N GLY A 242 4.02 12.98 17.65
CA GLY A 242 4.64 11.70 17.36
C GLY A 242 3.89 10.49 17.94
N ARG A 243 2.62 10.62 18.32
CA ARG A 243 1.86 9.50 18.92
C ARG A 243 0.93 8.84 17.92
#